data_AF-A0A7T7XMK7-F1
#
_entry.id   AF-A0A7T7XMK7-F1
#
_cell.length_a   1.000
_cell.length_b   1.000
_cell.length_c   1.000
_cell.angle_alpha   90.00
_cell.angle_beta   90.00
_cell.angle_gamma   90.00
#
_symmetry.space_group_name_H-M   'P 1'
#
loop_
_entity.id
_entity.type
_entity.pdbx_description
1 polymer ?
#
loop_
_entity_poly.entity_id
_entity_poly.type
_entity_poly.pdbx_seq_one_letter_code
_entity_poly.pdbx_strand_id
1 'polypeptide(L)'
;MEGLNQKPVPEKQVPDKQGTDGMDKKAKDILFKTYWKSGWLDKPHTDAEDFAYAKSRGLMFDPVTISHDDCVGEIIALRESVHRDTVARAFLCSLSLRRLDWRSGIASYGIAGYIVPHIYTPAVSGYSRGADGTVEYTSCTCGVCRDLKYGIIGDELYKDADINVLNFERIKWGGVRHGELLYTWFDLCRFSREEIPEPSGSDRDIFREILKTIGTSGNGDYPGSLEKRLTAAVRSSQNERRILIEILACIGVLKPGSYERPMRGKDDWTFAGYWRGEDRYDEDAVETLFGRYL
;
A
#
# COMPACT_ATOMS: atom_id res chain seq x y z
N MET A 1 55.64 -38.56 11.23
CA MET A 1 54.17 -38.51 11.17
C MET A 1 53.69 -37.72 12.37
N GLU A 2 53.50 -36.41 12.22
CA GLU A 2 52.76 -35.58 13.17
C GLU A 2 52.03 -34.52 12.34
N GLY A 3 50.75 -34.77 12.08
CA GLY A 3 49.85 -33.86 11.37
C GLY A 3 49.12 -32.99 12.38
N LEU A 4 49.42 -31.69 12.36
CA LEU A 4 48.73 -30.67 13.16
C LEU A 4 47.31 -30.49 12.62
N ASN A 5 46.35 -30.88 13.45
CA ASN A 5 44.92 -30.80 13.21
C ASN A 5 44.44 -29.37 13.53
N GLN A 6 44.26 -28.52 12.51
CA GLN A 6 43.66 -27.19 12.68
C GLN A 6 42.13 -27.33 12.76
N LYS A 7 41.57 -27.00 13.93
CA LYS A 7 40.12 -26.87 14.12
C LYS A 7 39.60 -25.64 13.36
N PRO A 8 38.42 -25.71 12.72
CA PRO A 8 37.81 -24.56 12.08
C PRO A 8 37.38 -23.53 13.14
N VAL A 9 37.75 -22.28 12.88
CA VAL A 9 37.34 -21.12 13.67
C VAL A 9 35.86 -20.84 13.38
N PRO A 10 34.98 -20.75 14.38
CA PRO A 10 33.57 -20.43 14.16
C PRO A 10 33.45 -19.00 13.60
N GLU A 11 32.79 -18.91 12.45
CA GLU A 11 32.45 -17.66 11.78
C GLU A 11 31.55 -16.84 12.73
N LYS A 12 32.03 -15.66 13.15
CA LYS A 12 31.26 -14.76 14.01
C LYS A 12 30.08 -14.21 13.21
N GLN A 13 28.87 -14.66 13.53
CA GLN A 13 27.65 -13.98 13.09
C GLN A 13 27.68 -12.55 13.61
N VAL A 14 27.83 -11.58 12.70
CA VAL A 14 27.70 -10.16 13.00
C VAL A 14 26.20 -9.88 13.19
N PRO A 15 25.75 -9.35 14.32
CA PRO A 15 24.34 -9.07 14.53
C PRO A 15 23.86 -8.00 13.54
N ASP A 16 22.76 -8.28 12.83
CA ASP A 16 22.13 -7.32 11.92
C ASP A 16 21.65 -6.09 12.68
N LYS A 17 21.94 -4.91 12.14
CA LYS A 17 21.45 -3.65 12.71
C LYS A 17 20.03 -3.41 12.20
N GLN A 18 19.04 -3.70 13.04
CA GLN A 18 17.65 -3.35 12.79
C GLN A 18 17.48 -1.81 12.75
N GLY A 19 16.69 -1.32 11.80
CA GLY A 19 16.25 0.06 11.70
C GLY A 19 15.24 0.42 12.80
N THR A 20 14.89 1.70 12.90
CA THR A 20 13.88 2.19 13.86
C THR A 20 12.48 1.64 13.60
N ASP A 21 12.27 1.02 12.44
CA ASP A 21 11.07 0.30 12.00
C ASP A 21 11.18 -1.22 12.20
N GLY A 22 12.26 -1.71 12.81
CA GLY A 22 12.51 -3.14 13.02
C GLY A 22 12.99 -3.90 11.78
N MET A 23 13.14 -3.23 10.62
CA MET A 23 13.60 -3.85 9.37
C MET A 23 15.13 -3.89 9.29
N ASP A 24 15.71 -4.85 8.57
CA ASP A 24 17.15 -4.86 8.32
C ASP A 24 17.56 -3.63 7.50
N LYS A 25 18.48 -2.83 8.05
CA LYS A 25 18.87 -1.55 7.46
C LYS A 25 19.55 -1.70 6.10
N LYS A 26 20.39 -2.74 5.90
CA LYS A 26 21.11 -2.95 4.65
C LYS A 26 20.14 -3.40 3.56
N ALA A 27 19.28 -4.36 3.86
CA ALA A 27 18.28 -4.87 2.91
C ALA A 27 17.28 -3.77 2.49
N LYS A 28 16.87 -2.91 3.43
CA LYS A 28 16.01 -1.76 3.12
C LYS A 28 16.71 -0.76 2.20
N ASP A 29 17.98 -0.48 2.48
CA ASP A 29 18.79 0.42 1.65
C ASP A 29 18.98 -0.13 0.22
N ILE A 30 19.20 -1.44 0.07
CA ILE A 30 19.25 -2.14 -1.23
C ILE A 30 17.94 -1.96 -2.00
N LEU A 31 16.80 -2.28 -1.37
CA LEU A 31 15.48 -2.11 -1.97
C LEU A 31 15.26 -0.66 -2.43
N PHE A 32 15.60 0.31 -1.57
CA PHE A 32 15.38 1.72 -1.88
C PHE A 32 16.26 2.20 -3.03
N LYS A 33 17.55 1.84 -3.03
CA LYS A 33 18.50 2.23 -4.09
C LYS A 33 18.19 1.59 -5.44
N THR A 34 17.51 0.44 -5.43
CA THR A 34 17.06 -0.25 -6.66
C THR A 34 16.09 0.63 -7.45
N TYR A 35 15.18 1.34 -6.79
CA TYR A 35 14.14 2.15 -7.46
C TYR A 35 14.34 3.65 -7.35
N TRP A 36 15.11 4.13 -6.38
CA TRP A 36 15.07 5.53 -5.97
C TRP A 36 16.42 6.11 -5.55
N LYS A 37 16.71 7.29 -6.07
CA LYS A 37 17.81 8.15 -5.60
C LYS A 37 17.29 9.53 -5.23
N SER A 38 17.23 10.45 -6.19
CA SER A 38 16.56 11.77 -6.10
C SER A 38 15.20 11.78 -6.82
N GLY A 39 14.73 10.60 -7.21
CA GLY A 39 13.59 10.34 -8.09
C GLY A 39 13.60 8.86 -8.49
N TRP A 40 12.62 8.46 -9.28
CA TRP A 40 12.58 7.14 -9.91
C TRP A 40 13.80 6.93 -10.80
N LEU A 41 14.35 5.73 -10.79
CA LEU A 41 15.39 5.32 -11.73
C LEU A 41 14.75 4.75 -13.00
N ASP A 42 15.24 5.17 -14.17
CA ASP A 42 14.71 4.70 -15.47
C ASP A 42 14.94 3.20 -15.68
N LYS A 43 16.01 2.67 -15.09
CA LYS A 43 16.39 1.25 -15.18
C LYS A 43 16.75 0.74 -13.78
N PRO A 44 15.76 0.31 -13.00
CA PRO A 44 16.00 -0.35 -11.72
C PRO A 44 16.91 -1.56 -11.91
N HIS A 45 17.92 -1.68 -11.06
CA HIS A 45 18.88 -2.79 -11.09
C HIS A 45 19.37 -3.07 -9.67
N THR A 46 19.59 -4.34 -9.38
CA THR A 46 20.16 -4.82 -8.12
C THR A 46 21.19 -5.89 -8.42
N ASP A 47 22.38 -5.78 -7.85
CA ASP A 47 23.41 -6.80 -8.00
C ASP A 47 23.00 -8.11 -7.31
N ALA A 48 23.44 -9.25 -7.84
CA ALA A 48 22.96 -10.57 -7.42
C ALA A 48 23.19 -10.85 -5.92
N GLU A 49 24.33 -10.43 -5.36
CA GLU A 49 24.63 -10.60 -3.93
C GLU A 49 23.72 -9.75 -3.04
N ASP A 50 23.47 -8.50 -3.45
CA ASP A 50 22.59 -7.59 -2.73
C ASP A 50 21.13 -8.03 -2.83
N PHE A 51 20.69 -8.51 -4.00
CA PHE A 51 19.38 -9.11 -4.19
C PHE A 51 19.19 -10.33 -3.29
N ALA A 52 20.16 -11.26 -3.29
CA ALA A 52 20.12 -12.46 -2.45
C ALA A 52 20.08 -12.09 -0.95
N TYR A 53 20.87 -11.10 -0.55
CA TYR A 53 20.84 -10.59 0.82
C TYR A 53 19.49 -9.97 1.17
N ALA A 54 18.96 -9.05 0.37
CA ALA A 54 17.69 -8.38 0.65
C ALA A 54 16.50 -9.36 0.64
N LYS A 55 16.56 -10.37 -0.24
CA LYS A 55 15.61 -11.49 -0.27
C LYS A 55 15.69 -12.34 1.00
N SER A 56 16.89 -12.66 1.49
CA SER A 56 17.06 -13.39 2.75
C SER A 56 16.47 -12.66 3.97
N ARG A 57 16.34 -11.33 3.88
CA ARG A 57 15.74 -10.46 4.90
C ARG A 57 14.26 -10.15 4.66
N GLY A 58 13.63 -10.77 3.64
CA GLY A 58 12.21 -10.61 3.33
C GLY A 58 11.84 -9.23 2.76
N LEU A 59 12.79 -8.47 2.22
CA LEU A 59 12.53 -7.16 1.63
C LEU A 59 12.54 -7.16 0.10
N MET A 60 13.15 -8.16 -0.51
CA MET A 60 13.03 -8.43 -1.95
C MET A 60 12.55 -9.86 -2.21
N PHE A 61 12.08 -10.11 -3.42
CA PHE A 61 11.38 -11.31 -3.84
C PHE A 61 11.71 -11.59 -5.31
N ASP A 62 11.62 -12.86 -5.69
CA ASP A 62 11.66 -13.21 -7.10
C ASP A 62 10.45 -12.59 -7.83
N PRO A 63 10.59 -12.26 -9.13
CA PRO A 63 9.46 -11.89 -9.96
C PRO A 63 8.38 -12.98 -9.91
N VAL A 64 7.13 -12.57 -9.96
CA VAL A 64 6.00 -13.50 -9.88
C VAL A 64 5.34 -13.65 -11.24
N THR A 65 4.94 -14.88 -11.56
CA THR A 65 3.99 -15.12 -12.65
C THR A 65 2.71 -15.68 -12.07
N ILE A 66 1.63 -14.92 -12.14
CA ILE A 66 0.32 -15.29 -11.59
C ILE A 66 -0.80 -14.84 -12.53
N SER A 67 -1.79 -15.70 -12.75
CA SER A 67 -2.97 -15.35 -13.55
C SER A 67 -3.91 -14.43 -12.77
N HIS A 68 -4.77 -13.71 -13.47
CA HIS A 68 -5.88 -12.99 -12.87
C HIS A 68 -6.68 -13.86 -11.88
N ASP A 69 -7.08 -15.04 -12.33
CA ASP A 69 -8.03 -15.91 -11.63
C ASP A 69 -7.40 -16.50 -10.35
N ASP A 70 -6.13 -16.89 -10.42
CA ASP A 70 -5.37 -17.33 -9.25
C ASP A 70 -5.22 -16.17 -8.24
N CYS A 71 -4.93 -14.96 -8.73
CA CYS A 71 -4.80 -13.77 -7.90
C CYS A 71 -6.11 -13.44 -7.17
N VAL A 72 -7.25 -13.49 -7.87
CA VAL A 72 -8.60 -13.34 -7.26
C VAL A 72 -8.85 -14.40 -6.21
N GLY A 73 -8.58 -15.67 -6.53
CA GLY A 73 -8.75 -16.79 -5.59
C GLY A 73 -7.94 -16.63 -4.32
N GLU A 74 -6.67 -16.26 -4.45
CA GLU A 74 -5.78 -16.03 -3.30
C GLU A 74 -6.20 -14.82 -2.46
N ILE A 75 -6.63 -13.71 -3.09
CA ILE A 75 -7.13 -12.54 -2.33
C ILE A 75 -8.35 -12.90 -1.49
N ILE A 76 -9.28 -13.68 -2.04
CA ILE A 76 -10.49 -14.12 -1.32
C ILE A 76 -10.10 -14.99 -0.12
N ALA A 77 -9.21 -15.97 -0.32
CA ALA A 77 -8.71 -16.82 0.76
C ALA A 77 -7.98 -16.01 1.85
N LEU A 78 -7.13 -15.05 1.46
CA LEU A 78 -6.43 -14.17 2.39
C LEU A 78 -7.39 -13.31 3.19
N ARG A 79 -8.40 -12.71 2.54
CA ARG A 79 -9.45 -11.92 3.21
C ARG A 79 -10.16 -12.72 4.29
N GLU A 80 -10.46 -13.99 4.05
CA GLU A 80 -11.10 -14.87 5.03
C GLU A 80 -10.19 -15.19 6.23
N SER A 81 -8.87 -15.22 6.01
CA SER A 81 -7.89 -15.46 7.07
C SER A 81 -7.52 -14.22 7.90
N VAL A 82 -7.72 -13.01 7.34
CA VAL A 82 -7.34 -11.74 7.99
C VAL A 82 -8.53 -11.15 8.73
N HIS A 83 -8.35 -10.84 10.02
CA HIS A 83 -9.39 -10.18 10.81
C HIS A 83 -9.36 -8.65 10.64
N ARG A 84 -10.56 -8.07 10.51
CA ARG A 84 -10.76 -6.60 10.47
C ARG A 84 -10.10 -5.87 11.65
N ASP A 85 -10.15 -6.46 12.84
CA ASP A 85 -9.53 -5.91 14.03
C ASP A 85 -8.00 -5.76 13.88
N THR A 86 -7.35 -6.75 13.28
CA THR A 86 -5.90 -6.77 13.08
C THR A 86 -5.44 -5.68 12.11
N VAL A 87 -6.17 -5.45 11.01
CA VAL A 87 -5.84 -4.38 10.06
C VAL A 87 -6.07 -2.99 10.64
N ALA A 88 -7.10 -2.82 11.48
CA ALA A 88 -7.33 -1.57 12.21
C ALA A 88 -6.20 -1.28 13.20
N ARG A 89 -5.76 -2.29 13.96
CA ARG A 89 -4.61 -2.17 14.87
C ARG A 89 -3.34 -1.78 14.13
N ALA A 90 -3.04 -2.45 13.02
CA ALA A 90 -1.83 -2.20 12.25
C ALA A 90 -1.79 -0.77 11.73
N PHE A 91 -2.92 -0.28 11.21
CA PHE A 91 -3.07 1.11 10.81
C PHE A 91 -2.79 2.06 11.97
N LEU A 92 -3.38 1.84 13.14
CA LEU A 92 -3.14 2.69 14.32
C LEU A 92 -1.68 2.65 14.78
N CYS A 93 -1.11 1.46 14.99
CA CYS A 93 0.29 1.27 15.41
C CYS A 93 1.28 1.91 14.43
N SER A 94 0.96 1.96 13.14
CA SER A 94 1.81 2.57 12.12
C SER A 94 2.03 4.08 12.33
N LEU A 95 1.13 4.76 13.05
CA LEU A 95 1.11 6.21 13.18
C LEU A 95 2.27 6.67 14.06
N SER A 96 2.44 6.09 15.24
CA SER A 96 3.54 6.45 16.15
C SER A 96 4.84 5.72 15.81
N LEU A 97 4.77 4.44 15.43
CA LEU A 97 5.96 3.61 15.12
C LEU A 97 6.59 3.95 13.76
N ARG A 98 5.88 4.69 12.91
CA ARG A 98 6.27 4.94 11.51
C ARG A 98 6.49 3.67 10.68
N ARG A 99 5.79 2.58 11.02
CA ARG A 99 5.67 1.37 10.19
C ARG A 99 4.75 1.64 9.00
N LEU A 100 5.22 2.43 8.03
CA LEU A 100 4.41 2.80 6.87
C LEU A 100 3.86 1.58 6.15
N ASP A 101 4.62 0.50 6.12
CA ASP A 101 4.25 -0.79 5.56
C ASP A 101 3.04 -1.47 6.25
N TRP A 102 2.68 -1.04 7.47
CA TRP A 102 1.46 -1.47 8.15
C TRP A 102 0.23 -0.61 7.81
N ARG A 103 0.39 0.53 7.14
CA ARG A 103 -0.72 1.44 6.80
C ARG A 103 -1.64 0.87 5.73
N SER A 104 -1.06 0.25 4.71
CA SER A 104 -1.76 -0.14 3.47
C SER A 104 -2.71 -1.31 3.68
N GLY A 105 -2.41 -2.19 4.65
CA GLY A 105 -3.15 -3.44 4.86
C GLY A 105 -4.65 -3.23 5.06
N ILE A 106 -5.07 -2.15 5.72
CA ILE A 106 -6.49 -1.83 5.91
C ILE A 106 -7.19 -1.44 4.60
N ALA A 107 -6.50 -0.73 3.70
CA ALA A 107 -7.03 -0.40 2.38
C ALA A 107 -7.10 -1.65 1.50
N SER A 108 -6.06 -2.47 1.48
CA SER A 108 -6.04 -3.75 0.73
C SER A 108 -7.13 -4.71 1.22
N TYR A 109 -7.35 -4.79 2.54
CA TYR A 109 -8.45 -5.56 3.13
C TYR A 109 -9.82 -5.00 2.73
N GLY A 110 -9.98 -3.67 2.71
CA GLY A 110 -11.18 -2.99 2.24
C GLY A 110 -11.49 -3.30 0.77
N ILE A 111 -10.48 -3.21 -0.11
CA ILE A 111 -10.59 -3.53 -1.54
C ILE A 111 -10.95 -5.00 -1.74
N ALA A 112 -10.28 -5.92 -1.03
CA ALA A 112 -10.59 -7.34 -1.06
C ALA A 112 -12.04 -7.63 -0.67
N GLY A 113 -12.65 -6.81 0.17
CA GLY A 113 -14.07 -6.89 0.53
C GLY A 113 -15.05 -6.70 -0.63
N TYR A 114 -14.63 -6.04 -1.71
CA TYR A 114 -15.45 -5.87 -2.92
C TYR A 114 -15.21 -6.94 -3.98
N ILE A 115 -14.10 -7.68 -3.90
CA ILE A 115 -13.75 -8.72 -4.86
C ILE A 115 -14.65 -9.94 -4.60
N VAL A 116 -15.40 -10.33 -5.63
CA VAL A 116 -16.24 -11.54 -5.65
C VAL A 116 -15.56 -12.63 -6.49
N PRO A 117 -15.87 -13.91 -6.29
CA PRO A 117 -15.37 -14.97 -7.17
C PRO A 117 -15.78 -14.70 -8.62
N HIS A 118 -14.79 -14.60 -9.51
CA HIS A 118 -15.01 -14.43 -10.95
C HIS A 118 -13.76 -14.83 -11.72
N ILE A 119 -13.92 -15.01 -13.03
CA ILE A 119 -12.83 -15.25 -13.98
C ILE A 119 -12.55 -14.00 -14.81
N TYR A 120 -11.36 -13.92 -15.40
CA TYR A 120 -10.97 -12.82 -16.27
C TYR A 120 -11.97 -12.66 -17.42
N THR A 121 -12.54 -11.45 -17.53
CA THR A 121 -13.43 -11.08 -18.62
C THR A 121 -12.84 -9.85 -19.31
N PRO A 122 -12.29 -9.96 -20.53
CA PRO A 122 -11.61 -8.85 -21.16
C PRO A 122 -12.57 -7.68 -21.42
N ALA A 123 -12.15 -6.49 -21.01
CA ALA A 123 -12.81 -5.23 -21.31
C ALA A 123 -11.77 -4.21 -21.74
N VAL A 124 -12.04 -3.48 -22.82
CA VAL A 124 -11.13 -2.46 -23.32
C VAL A 124 -10.94 -1.37 -22.27
N SER A 125 -9.67 -1.10 -21.93
CA SER A 125 -9.26 -0.08 -20.98
C SER A 125 -8.61 1.13 -21.64
N GLY A 126 -8.16 0.99 -22.90
CA GLY A 126 -7.47 2.07 -23.59
C GLY A 126 -7.04 1.70 -25.01
N TYR A 127 -6.65 2.73 -25.75
CA TYR A 127 -6.12 2.62 -27.09
C TYR A 127 -4.82 3.42 -27.19
N SER A 128 -3.75 2.78 -27.61
CA SER A 128 -2.54 3.48 -28.06
C SER A 128 -2.74 3.83 -29.53
N ARG A 129 -2.45 5.07 -29.89
CA ARG A 129 -2.59 5.56 -31.26
C ARG A 129 -1.24 5.90 -31.86
N GLY A 130 -1.04 5.49 -33.11
CA GLY A 130 0.09 5.88 -33.92
C GLY A 130 0.05 7.35 -34.30
N ALA A 131 1.12 7.84 -34.91
CA ALA A 131 1.24 9.23 -35.35
C ALA A 131 0.17 9.65 -36.38
N ASP A 132 -0.40 8.68 -37.09
CA ASP A 132 -1.50 8.87 -38.06
C ASP A 132 -2.91 8.77 -37.43
N GLY A 133 -2.99 8.56 -36.11
CA GLY A 133 -4.24 8.44 -35.36
C GLY A 133 -4.86 7.04 -35.37
N THR A 134 -4.27 6.08 -36.08
CA THR A 134 -4.73 4.68 -36.10
C THR A 134 -4.48 4.01 -34.76
N VAL A 135 -5.35 3.06 -34.37
CA VAL A 135 -5.16 2.28 -33.14
C VAL A 135 -4.09 1.23 -33.40
N GLU A 136 -2.95 1.35 -32.74
CA GLU A 136 -1.83 0.39 -32.85
C GLU A 136 -1.94 -0.71 -31.79
N TYR A 137 -2.48 -0.38 -30.62
CA TYR A 137 -2.62 -1.32 -29.51
C TYR A 137 -3.90 -1.03 -28.73
N THR A 138 -4.60 -2.09 -28.35
CA THR A 138 -5.77 -2.02 -27.46
C THR A 138 -5.41 -2.67 -26.15
N SER A 139 -5.45 -1.91 -25.06
CA SER A 139 -5.24 -2.46 -23.72
C SER A 139 -6.55 -3.02 -23.19
N CYS A 140 -6.47 -4.13 -22.46
CA CYS A 140 -7.62 -4.76 -21.81
C CYS A 140 -7.35 -4.91 -20.32
N THR A 141 -8.42 -4.80 -19.52
CA THR A 141 -8.45 -5.16 -18.10
C THR A 141 -9.63 -6.10 -17.86
N CYS A 142 -9.75 -6.68 -16.68
CA CYS A 142 -10.93 -7.44 -16.30
C CYS A 142 -12.14 -6.51 -16.13
N GLY A 143 -13.18 -6.71 -16.93
CA GLY A 143 -14.41 -5.94 -16.89
C GLY A 143 -15.17 -6.11 -15.58
N VAL A 144 -15.11 -7.30 -14.98
CA VAL A 144 -15.73 -7.54 -13.67
C VAL A 144 -15.01 -6.72 -12.60
N CYS A 145 -13.68 -6.81 -12.50
CA CYS A 145 -12.89 -5.97 -11.58
C CYS A 145 -13.16 -4.47 -11.77
N ARG A 146 -13.16 -4.00 -13.02
CA ARG A 146 -13.42 -2.59 -13.35
C ARG A 146 -14.81 -2.13 -12.91
N ASP A 147 -15.80 -3.00 -12.99
CA ASP A 147 -17.20 -2.66 -12.65
C ASP A 147 -17.49 -2.81 -11.14
N LEU A 148 -16.54 -3.34 -10.36
CA LEU A 148 -16.57 -3.30 -8.89
C LEU A 148 -16.33 -1.88 -8.36
N LYS A 149 -16.61 -1.70 -7.06
CA LYS A 149 -16.43 -0.42 -6.39
C LYS A 149 -15.00 0.09 -6.54
N TYR A 150 -14.88 1.36 -6.90
CA TYR A 150 -13.62 2.08 -7.14
C TYR A 150 -12.84 1.70 -8.42
N GLY A 151 -13.36 0.80 -9.25
CA GLY A 151 -12.71 0.45 -10.52
C GLY A 151 -11.41 -0.31 -10.34
N ILE A 152 -11.49 -1.51 -9.76
CA ILE A 152 -10.31 -2.36 -9.51
C ILE A 152 -9.66 -2.72 -10.86
N ILE A 153 -8.33 -2.63 -10.91
CA ILE A 153 -7.56 -2.92 -12.11
C ILE A 153 -6.97 -4.32 -12.00
N GLY A 154 -7.43 -5.22 -12.87
CA GLY A 154 -6.95 -6.60 -12.97
C GLY A 154 -6.50 -6.91 -14.40
N ASP A 155 -5.27 -7.37 -14.58
CA ASP A 155 -4.73 -7.82 -15.87
C ASP A 155 -4.91 -9.33 -16.00
N GLU A 156 -4.98 -9.84 -17.24
CA GLU A 156 -5.17 -11.27 -17.52
C GLU A 156 -4.07 -12.14 -16.92
N LEU A 157 -2.82 -11.70 -17.07
CA LEU A 157 -1.63 -12.40 -16.62
C LEU A 157 -0.56 -11.40 -16.18
N TYR A 158 -0.14 -11.51 -14.93
CA TYR A 158 1.02 -10.81 -14.42
C TYR A 158 2.25 -11.64 -14.71
N LYS A 159 2.89 -11.44 -15.86
CA LYS A 159 4.07 -12.22 -16.27
C LYS A 159 5.36 -11.57 -15.76
N ASP A 160 6.18 -12.34 -15.05
CA ASP A 160 7.48 -11.91 -14.50
C ASP A 160 7.39 -10.55 -13.77
N ALA A 161 6.29 -10.34 -13.05
CA ALA A 161 5.97 -9.08 -12.41
C ALA A 161 6.92 -8.81 -11.24
N ASP A 162 7.55 -7.63 -11.27
CA ASP A 162 8.45 -7.17 -10.23
C ASP A 162 7.66 -6.65 -9.01
N ILE A 163 7.39 -7.55 -8.06
CA ILE A 163 6.68 -7.19 -6.82
C ILE A 163 7.55 -6.39 -5.83
N ASN A 164 8.84 -6.20 -6.11
CA ASN A 164 9.71 -5.42 -5.24
C ASN A 164 9.41 -3.92 -5.33
N VAL A 165 8.97 -3.42 -6.49
CA VAL A 165 8.49 -2.04 -6.61
C VAL A 165 7.29 -1.79 -5.68
N LEU A 166 6.40 -2.78 -5.54
CA LEU A 166 5.23 -2.74 -4.67
C LEU A 166 5.66 -2.67 -3.20
N ASN A 167 6.65 -3.49 -2.81
CA ASN A 167 7.19 -3.47 -1.45
C ASN A 167 7.93 -2.16 -1.14
N PHE A 168 8.66 -1.64 -2.11
CA PHE A 168 9.33 -0.35 -2.01
C PHE A 168 8.32 0.77 -1.75
N GLU A 169 7.25 0.86 -2.54
CA GLU A 169 6.18 1.85 -2.38
C GLU A 169 5.45 1.69 -1.03
N ARG A 170 5.17 0.45 -0.64
CA ARG A 170 4.59 0.08 0.67
C ARG A 170 5.42 0.61 1.84
N ILE A 171 6.73 0.40 1.82
CA ILE A 171 7.63 0.82 2.91
C ILE A 171 7.94 2.33 2.85
N LYS A 172 8.01 2.93 1.66
CA LYS A 172 8.41 4.32 1.48
C LYS A 172 7.29 5.31 1.78
N TRP A 173 6.07 5.01 1.37
CA TRP A 173 4.95 5.96 1.44
C TRP A 173 3.72 5.41 2.16
N GLY A 174 3.67 4.09 2.39
CA GLY A 174 2.55 3.43 3.02
C GLY A 174 1.61 2.70 2.06
N GLY A 175 2.03 2.51 0.81
CA GLY A 175 1.25 1.88 -0.26
C GLY A 175 0.68 2.91 -1.23
N VAL A 176 0.85 2.69 -2.53
CA VAL A 176 0.45 3.67 -3.56
C VAL A 176 -0.66 3.12 -4.46
N ARG A 177 -0.56 1.85 -4.84
CA ARG A 177 -1.38 1.20 -5.88
C ARG A 177 -2.67 0.59 -5.35
N HIS A 178 -3.33 1.29 -4.43
CA HIS A 178 -4.61 0.84 -3.90
C HIS A 178 -5.62 0.71 -5.04
N GLY A 179 -6.29 -0.45 -5.13
CA GLY A 179 -7.21 -0.77 -6.23
C GLY A 179 -6.58 -1.55 -7.39
N GLU A 180 -5.26 -1.75 -7.41
CA GLU A 180 -4.64 -2.73 -8.31
C GLU A 180 -4.72 -4.14 -7.69
N LEU A 181 -5.12 -5.13 -8.49
CA LEU A 181 -5.33 -6.51 -8.04
C LEU A 181 -4.02 -7.13 -7.52
N LEU A 182 -2.93 -7.02 -8.29
CA LEU A 182 -1.62 -7.54 -7.89
C LEU A 182 -1.09 -6.90 -6.60
N TYR A 183 -1.30 -5.59 -6.42
CA TYR A 183 -0.90 -4.90 -5.18
C TYR A 183 -1.73 -5.38 -3.99
N THR A 184 -3.04 -5.52 -4.16
CA THR A 184 -3.95 -6.00 -3.11
C THR A 184 -3.54 -7.41 -2.64
N TRP A 185 -3.25 -8.31 -3.59
CA TRP A 185 -2.72 -9.63 -3.30
C TRP A 185 -1.39 -9.56 -2.54
N PHE A 186 -0.40 -8.86 -3.09
CA PHE A 186 0.94 -8.76 -2.51
C PHE A 186 0.89 -8.21 -1.08
N ASP A 187 0.15 -7.12 -0.87
CA ASP A 187 0.07 -6.46 0.43
C ASP A 187 -0.63 -7.34 1.47
N LEU A 188 -1.70 -8.07 1.12
CA LEU A 188 -2.34 -9.04 2.02
C LEU A 188 -1.45 -10.25 2.31
N CYS A 189 -0.71 -10.76 1.32
CA CYS A 189 0.30 -11.80 1.53
C CYS A 189 1.40 -11.34 2.50
N ARG A 190 1.73 -10.04 2.49
CA ARG A 190 2.70 -9.49 3.44
C ARG A 190 2.10 -9.27 4.81
N PHE A 191 0.95 -8.65 4.86
CA PHE A 191 0.21 -8.38 6.08
C PHE A 191 -0.08 -9.65 6.89
N SER A 192 -0.49 -10.75 6.24
CA SER A 192 -0.82 -12.02 6.90
C SER A 192 0.35 -12.67 7.64
N ARG A 193 1.59 -12.19 7.47
CA ARG A 193 2.77 -12.67 8.18
C ARG A 193 3.24 -11.75 9.30
N GLU A 194 2.55 -10.63 9.53
CA GLU A 194 2.95 -9.65 10.52
C GLU A 194 2.33 -9.96 11.88
N GLU A 195 3.13 -9.81 12.93
CA GLU A 195 2.65 -9.80 14.31
C GLU A 195 2.41 -8.34 14.72
N ILE A 196 1.13 -7.97 14.77
CA ILE A 196 0.73 -6.59 15.06
C ILE A 196 0.50 -6.44 16.57
N PRO A 197 1.12 -5.48 17.27
CA PRO A 197 0.86 -5.23 18.69
C PRO A 197 -0.50 -4.55 18.92
N GLU A 198 -0.86 -4.33 20.19
CA GLU A 198 -2.00 -3.49 20.54
C GLU A 198 -1.66 -1.99 20.37
N PRO A 199 -2.59 -1.14 19.88
CA PRO A 199 -2.37 0.29 19.77
C PRO A 199 -2.10 0.95 21.12
N SER A 200 -0.99 1.66 21.20
CA SER A 200 -0.60 2.47 22.35
C SER A 200 -1.51 3.70 22.52
N GLY A 201 -1.41 4.38 23.67
CA GLY A 201 -2.09 5.68 23.85
C GLY A 201 -1.69 6.70 22.78
N SER A 202 -0.40 6.74 22.43
CA SER A 202 0.14 7.63 21.39
C SER A 202 -0.49 7.38 20.02
N ASP A 203 -0.68 6.10 19.65
CA ASP A 203 -1.33 5.74 18.38
C ASP A 203 -2.76 6.29 18.29
N ARG A 204 -3.50 6.15 19.38
CA ARG A 204 -4.89 6.62 19.49
C ARG A 204 -4.96 8.14 19.49
N ASP A 205 -4.06 8.81 20.19
CA ASP A 205 -4.04 10.27 20.26
C ASP A 205 -3.67 10.90 18.91
N ILE A 206 -2.71 10.33 18.18
CA ILE A 206 -2.40 10.76 16.80
C ILE A 206 -3.63 10.57 15.91
N PHE A 207 -4.31 9.42 16.00
CA PHE A 207 -5.51 9.18 15.18
C PHE A 207 -6.66 10.13 15.53
N ARG A 208 -6.89 10.42 16.81
CA ARG A 208 -7.88 11.43 17.25
C ARG A 208 -7.55 12.81 16.71
N GLU A 209 -6.27 13.22 16.69
CA GLU A 209 -5.89 14.52 16.12
C GLU A 209 -6.06 14.55 14.59
N ILE A 210 -5.82 13.43 13.90
CA ILE A 210 -6.16 13.28 12.47
C ILE A 210 -7.67 13.48 12.26
N LEU A 211 -8.52 12.75 13.00
CA LEU A 211 -9.98 12.86 12.90
C LEU A 211 -10.48 14.27 13.23
N LYS A 212 -9.94 14.89 14.28
CA LYS A 212 -10.23 16.28 14.64
C LYS A 212 -9.80 17.25 13.53
N THR A 213 -8.66 17.04 12.88
CA THR A 213 -8.20 17.87 11.76
C THR A 213 -9.18 17.78 10.59
N ILE A 214 -9.62 16.56 10.25
CA ILE A 214 -10.65 16.33 9.22
C ILE A 214 -11.97 17.00 9.63
N GLY A 215 -12.43 16.74 10.85
CA GLY A 215 -13.69 17.24 11.41
C GLY A 215 -13.74 18.77 11.58
N THR A 216 -12.60 19.46 11.56
CA THR A 216 -12.50 20.93 11.62
C THR A 216 -12.22 21.59 10.26
N SER A 217 -12.28 20.83 9.16
CA SER A 217 -12.05 21.37 7.81
C SER A 217 -13.04 22.46 7.40
N GLY A 218 -12.58 23.45 6.64
CA GLY A 218 -13.45 24.52 6.15
C GLY A 218 -14.32 24.04 4.99
N ASN A 219 -15.42 24.74 4.73
CA ASN A 219 -16.21 24.50 3.53
C ASN A 219 -15.34 24.76 2.28
N GLY A 220 -15.36 23.82 1.34
CA GLY A 220 -14.55 23.89 0.12
C GLY A 220 -13.07 23.50 0.29
N ASP A 221 -12.63 23.11 1.49
CA ASP A 221 -11.38 22.37 1.64
C ASP A 221 -11.45 21.12 0.76
N TYR A 222 -10.33 20.75 0.16
CA TYR A 222 -10.19 19.57 -0.70
C TYR A 222 -9.00 18.75 -0.20
N PRO A 223 -8.75 17.53 -0.72
CA PRO A 223 -7.69 16.65 -0.22
C PRO A 223 -6.31 17.33 -0.12
N GLY A 224 -5.95 18.21 -1.07
CA GLY A 224 -4.70 18.98 -1.02
C GLY A 224 -4.63 20.01 0.11
N SER A 225 -5.75 20.61 0.51
CA SER A 225 -5.80 21.46 1.72
C SER A 225 -5.67 20.62 3.00
N LEU A 226 -6.37 19.48 3.05
CA LEU A 226 -6.31 18.56 4.18
C LEU A 226 -4.88 18.01 4.36
N GLU A 227 -4.20 17.65 3.28
CA GLU A 227 -2.81 17.20 3.27
C GLU A 227 -1.91 18.17 4.03
N LYS A 228 -1.98 19.47 3.74
CA LYS A 228 -1.16 20.47 4.42
C LYS A 228 -1.48 20.56 5.91
N ARG A 229 -2.77 20.53 6.26
CA ARG A 229 -3.24 20.64 7.65
C ARG A 229 -2.81 19.44 8.51
N LEU A 230 -2.75 18.24 7.93
CA LEU A 230 -2.30 17.04 8.61
C LEU A 230 -0.82 17.06 9.03
N THR A 231 -0.01 18.02 8.57
CA THR A 231 1.39 18.21 9.04
C THR A 231 1.48 18.37 10.56
N ALA A 232 0.48 19.00 11.19
CA ALA A 232 0.44 19.20 12.64
C ALA A 232 -0.04 17.97 13.41
N ALA A 233 -0.85 17.11 12.77
CA ALA A 233 -1.48 15.96 13.42
C ALA A 233 -0.57 14.73 13.45
N VAL A 234 0.21 14.52 12.38
CA VAL A 234 1.04 13.33 12.23
C VAL A 234 2.38 13.65 11.60
N ARG A 235 3.47 13.19 12.23
CA ARG A 235 4.81 13.27 11.64
C ARG A 235 4.77 12.58 10.28
N SER A 236 5.11 13.29 9.21
CA SER A 236 4.95 12.76 7.85
C SER A 236 5.63 13.63 6.79
N SER A 237 5.97 13.04 5.66
CA SER A 237 6.23 13.77 4.42
C SER A 237 4.91 14.10 3.70
N GLN A 238 4.96 14.99 2.69
CA GLN A 238 3.79 15.29 1.86
C GLN A 238 3.20 14.02 1.23
N ASN A 239 4.04 13.18 0.61
CA ASN A 239 3.58 11.95 -0.04
C ASN A 239 2.93 10.98 0.95
N GLU A 240 3.49 10.82 2.15
CA GLU A 240 2.88 9.99 3.19
C GLU A 240 1.50 10.50 3.63
N ARG A 241 1.29 11.82 3.66
CA ARG A 241 -0.04 12.39 3.98
C ARG A 241 -1.03 12.19 2.85
N ARG A 242 -0.59 12.32 1.60
CA ARG A 242 -1.43 11.99 0.44
C ARG A 242 -1.88 10.53 0.49
N ILE A 243 -0.97 9.61 0.73
CA ILE A 243 -1.30 8.18 0.88
C ILE A 243 -2.21 7.93 2.08
N LEU A 244 -1.95 8.57 3.23
CA LEU A 244 -2.85 8.47 4.39
C LEU A 244 -4.28 8.90 4.04
N ILE A 245 -4.45 10.00 3.30
CA ILE A 245 -5.75 10.47 2.84
C ILE A 245 -6.40 9.46 1.88
N GLU A 246 -5.64 8.89 0.94
CA GLU A 246 -6.15 7.86 0.03
C GLU A 246 -6.61 6.60 0.77
N ILE A 247 -5.85 6.14 1.75
CA ILE A 247 -6.23 5.00 2.60
C ILE A 247 -7.54 5.30 3.32
N LEU A 248 -7.65 6.46 3.95
CA LEU A 248 -8.87 6.87 4.67
C LEU A 248 -10.08 6.99 3.73
N ALA A 249 -9.89 7.48 2.50
CA ALA A 249 -10.96 7.54 1.50
C ALA A 249 -11.35 6.15 0.96
N CYS A 250 -10.36 5.29 0.71
CA CYS A 250 -10.54 3.90 0.26
C CYS A 250 -11.38 3.08 1.26
N ILE A 251 -11.11 3.24 2.55
CA ILE A 251 -11.87 2.54 3.62
C ILE A 251 -13.17 3.25 4.01
N GLY A 252 -13.52 4.36 3.35
CA GLY A 252 -14.78 5.08 3.55
C GLY A 252 -14.80 6.09 4.70
N VAL A 253 -13.69 6.30 5.42
CA VAL A 253 -13.60 7.36 6.44
C VAL A 253 -13.69 8.75 5.80
N LEU A 254 -13.11 8.95 4.63
CA LEU A 254 -13.25 10.18 3.83
C LEU A 254 -14.22 9.95 2.67
N LYS A 255 -15.50 9.71 3.00
CA LYS A 255 -16.56 9.53 2.01
C LYS A 255 -17.03 10.89 1.48
N PRO A 256 -17.08 11.12 0.16
CA PRO A 256 -17.63 12.35 -0.39
C PRO A 256 -19.16 12.38 -0.22
N GLY A 257 -19.71 13.53 0.14
CA GLY A 257 -21.17 13.71 0.22
C GLY A 257 -21.87 13.74 -1.14
N SER A 258 -21.11 13.83 -2.24
CA SER A 258 -21.60 13.87 -3.62
C SER A 258 -20.44 13.66 -4.59
N TYR A 259 -20.67 12.87 -5.64
CA TYR A 259 -19.76 12.72 -6.77
C TYR A 259 -20.06 13.70 -7.92
N GLU A 260 -21.20 14.41 -7.85
CA GLU A 260 -21.61 15.44 -8.81
C GLU A 260 -20.93 16.79 -8.50
N ARG A 261 -19.61 16.78 -8.32
CA ARG A 261 -18.81 17.99 -8.09
C ARG A 261 -17.49 17.91 -8.86
N PRO A 262 -16.96 19.03 -9.38
CA PRO A 262 -15.72 19.01 -10.14
C PRO A 262 -14.55 18.64 -9.24
N MET A 263 -13.67 17.75 -9.70
CA MET A 263 -12.36 17.57 -9.08
C MET A 263 -11.59 18.89 -9.15
N ARG A 264 -10.92 19.27 -8.06
CA ARG A 264 -10.09 20.48 -8.01
C ARG A 264 -8.65 20.10 -8.38
N GLY A 265 -8.13 20.72 -9.44
CA GLY A 265 -6.74 20.55 -9.88
C GLY A 265 -6.53 19.37 -10.84
N LYS A 266 -5.33 19.31 -11.43
CA LYS A 266 -4.80 18.09 -12.06
C LYS A 266 -4.13 17.29 -10.96
N ASP A 267 -4.93 16.55 -10.22
CA ASP A 267 -4.45 15.84 -9.05
C ASP A 267 -4.68 14.34 -9.23
N ASP A 268 -3.67 13.54 -8.88
CA ASP A 268 -3.70 12.07 -8.99
C ASP A 268 -4.46 11.42 -7.80
N TRP A 269 -5.61 11.98 -7.42
CA TRP A 269 -6.43 11.39 -6.35
C TRP A 269 -7.35 10.30 -6.91
N THR A 270 -7.24 9.08 -6.40
CA THR A 270 -8.07 7.93 -6.81
C THR A 270 -9.35 7.86 -5.99
N PHE A 271 -9.25 7.88 -4.66
CA PHE A 271 -10.41 7.69 -3.77
C PHE A 271 -10.89 9.01 -3.16
N ALA A 272 -9.96 9.92 -2.87
CA ALA A 272 -10.27 11.16 -2.13
C ALA A 272 -10.75 12.33 -3.00
N GLY A 273 -10.65 12.26 -4.33
CA GLY A 273 -10.76 13.42 -5.23
C GLY A 273 -12.06 14.25 -5.10
N TYR A 274 -13.16 13.59 -4.74
CA TYR A 274 -14.46 14.22 -4.56
C TYR A 274 -14.76 14.67 -3.13
N TRP A 275 -13.93 14.31 -2.15
CA TRP A 275 -14.12 14.71 -0.76
C TRP A 275 -13.94 16.22 -0.58
N ARG A 276 -14.79 16.84 0.24
CA ARG A 276 -14.64 18.24 0.67
C ARG A 276 -14.72 18.37 2.18
N GLY A 277 -14.18 19.47 2.71
CA GLY A 277 -14.13 19.70 4.15
C GLY A 277 -15.49 19.68 4.86
N GLU A 278 -16.55 20.11 4.19
CA GLU A 278 -17.92 20.00 4.68
C GLU A 278 -18.42 18.56 4.81
N ASP A 279 -17.83 17.60 4.09
CA ASP A 279 -18.19 16.17 4.16
C ASP A 279 -17.66 15.52 5.47
N ARG A 280 -16.67 16.14 6.14
CA ARG A 280 -16.05 15.65 7.40
C ARG A 280 -15.53 14.21 7.26
N TYR A 281 -15.34 13.50 8.37
CA TYR A 281 -15.15 12.05 8.33
C TYR A 281 -16.49 11.36 8.58
N ASP A 282 -16.64 10.16 8.05
CA ASP A 282 -17.81 9.31 8.27
C ASP A 282 -17.70 8.63 9.64
N GLU A 283 -18.58 9.02 10.59
CA GLU A 283 -18.57 8.52 11.97
C GLU A 283 -18.84 7.02 12.05
N ASP A 284 -19.76 6.49 11.22
CA ASP A 284 -20.09 5.06 11.19
C ASP A 284 -18.91 4.22 10.71
N ALA A 285 -18.17 4.69 9.69
CA ALA A 285 -16.95 4.04 9.22
C ALA A 285 -15.86 4.04 10.31
N VAL A 286 -15.71 5.15 11.03
CA VAL A 286 -14.75 5.25 12.14
C VAL A 286 -15.13 4.31 13.28
N GLU A 287 -16.39 4.28 13.70
CA GLU A 287 -16.86 3.39 14.76
C GLU A 287 -16.70 1.92 14.36
N THR A 288 -17.09 1.57 13.14
CA THR A 288 -17.01 0.19 12.61
C THR A 288 -15.58 -0.35 12.55
N LEU A 289 -14.62 0.51 12.18
CA LEU A 289 -13.22 0.12 11.99
C LEU A 289 -12.38 0.30 13.26
N PHE A 290 -12.62 1.38 14.01
CA PHE A 290 -11.73 1.85 15.07
C PHE A 290 -12.41 2.06 16.43
N GLY A 291 -13.74 1.90 16.55
CA GLY A 291 -14.49 2.19 17.78
C GLY A 291 -13.97 1.46 19.02
N ARG A 292 -13.43 0.24 18.86
CA ARG A 292 -12.77 -0.50 19.96
C ARG A 292 -11.57 0.23 20.56
N TYR A 293 -10.92 1.12 19.80
CA TYR A 293 -9.67 1.78 20.17
C TYR A 293 -9.84 3.25 20.56
N LEU A 294 -10.96 3.87 20.19
CA LEU A 294 -11.25 5.29 20.38
C LEU A 294 -11.98 5.56 21.70
#